data_AF-A0A2K5VF53-F1
#
_entry.id   AF-A0A2K5VF53-F1
#
_cell.length_a   1.000
_cell.length_b   1.000
_cell.length_c   1.000
_cell.angle_alpha   90.00
_cell.angle_beta   90.00
_cell.angle_gamma   90.00
#
_symmetry.space_group_name_H-M   'P 1'
#
loop_
_entity.id
_entity.type
_entity.pdbx_description
1 polymer ?
#
loop_
_entity_poly.entity_id
_entity_poly.type
_entity_poly.pdbx_seq_one_letter_code
_entity_poly.pdbx_strand_id
1 'polypeptide(L)'
;IPLSGRNPLFQETLGLKPHLLVLNKMDLADLTEQQKIMQRLEGEGLKNVIFTNCLKDENVKQIIPMVTELMGSSPRYHRGENLEYCIMVIGVPNVGKSSLINSLRRQHLRKGTGA
;
A
#
# COMPACT_ATOMS: atom_id res chain seq x y z
N ILE A 1 -12.60 -5.19 -9.86
CA ILE A 1 -11.67 -4.31 -9.09
C ILE A 1 -11.18 -3.21 -10.02
N PRO A 2 -11.13 -1.92 -9.64
CA PRO A 2 -10.60 -0.93 -10.55
C PRO A 2 -9.08 -1.01 -10.54
N LEU A 3 -8.54 -1.98 -11.29
CA LEU A 3 -7.19 -1.89 -11.85
C LEU A 3 -7.02 -0.57 -12.63
N SER A 4 -8.12 0.07 -13.03
CA SER A 4 -8.19 1.41 -13.62
C SER A 4 -7.67 2.55 -12.74
N GLY A 5 -7.48 2.33 -11.44
CA GLY A 5 -6.79 3.29 -10.57
C GLY A 5 -5.27 3.32 -10.74
N ARG A 6 -4.70 2.36 -11.48
CA ARG A 6 -3.27 2.30 -11.77
C ARG A 6 -2.94 3.24 -12.92
N ASN A 7 -1.91 4.04 -12.72
CA ASN A 7 -1.27 4.78 -13.79
C ASN A 7 0.00 3.99 -14.22
N PRO A 8 0.05 3.45 -15.45
CA PRO A 8 1.22 2.73 -15.96
C PRO A 8 2.53 3.53 -15.84
N LEU A 9 2.45 4.86 -15.94
CA LEU A 9 3.61 5.75 -15.78
C LEU A 9 4.29 5.59 -14.40
N PHE A 10 3.54 5.19 -13.36
CA PHE A 10 4.15 4.92 -12.06
C PHE A 10 5.01 3.65 -12.07
N GLN A 11 4.63 2.61 -12.81
CA GLN A 11 5.49 1.42 -12.91
C GLN A 11 6.83 1.75 -13.57
N GLU A 12 6.81 2.60 -14.59
CA GLU A 12 8.02 3.05 -15.29
C GLU A 12 8.87 3.99 -14.42
N THR A 13 8.23 4.89 -13.67
CA THR A 13 8.92 5.94 -12.89
C THR A 13 9.44 5.45 -11.53
N LEU A 14 8.79 4.45 -10.92
CA LEU A 14 9.16 3.96 -9.58
C LEU A 14 10.50 3.20 -9.56
N GLY A 15 11.00 2.76 -10.71
CA GLY A 15 12.35 2.22 -10.89
C GLY A 15 12.69 1.14 -9.86
N LEU A 16 13.84 1.31 -9.17
CA LEU A 16 14.39 0.37 -8.20
C LEU A 16 13.91 0.58 -6.75
N LYS A 17 12.99 1.52 -6.50
CA LYS A 17 12.53 1.79 -5.13
C LYS A 17 11.57 0.69 -4.68
N PRO A 18 11.75 0.13 -3.46
CA PRO A 18 10.78 -0.79 -2.90
C PRO A 18 9.39 -0.13 -2.86
N HIS A 19 8.37 -0.84 -3.33
CA HIS A 19 7.00 -0.36 -3.36
C HIS A 19 6.01 -1.47 -3.00
N LEU A 20 4.91 -1.06 -2.37
CA LEU A 20 3.79 -1.91 -1.99
C LEU A 20 2.55 -1.41 -2.73
N LEU A 21 1.91 -2.28 -3.51
CA LEU A 21 0.65 -1.97 -4.18
C LEU A 21 -0.51 -2.14 -3.20
N VAL A 22 -1.17 -1.04 -2.85
CA VAL A 22 -2.34 -1.04 -1.98
C VAL A 22 -3.62 -0.96 -2.81
N LEU A 23 -4.39 -2.05 -2.83
CA LEU A 23 -5.70 -2.15 -3.47
C LEU A 23 -6.79 -1.80 -2.44
N ASN A 24 -7.04 -0.51 -2.28
CA ASN A 24 -8.04 0.02 -1.34
C ASN A 24 -9.48 -0.10 -1.90
N LYS A 25 -10.46 0.04 -1.00
CA LYS A 25 -11.91 -0.11 -1.26
C LYS A 25 -12.28 -1.55 -1.64
N MET A 26 -11.68 -2.53 -0.97
CA MET A 26 -11.93 -3.94 -1.24
C MET A 26 -13.40 -4.37 -0.99
N ASP A 27 -14.16 -3.58 -0.24
CA ASP A 27 -15.61 -3.73 -0.08
C ASP A 27 -16.42 -3.47 -1.35
N LEU A 28 -15.85 -2.74 -2.31
CA LEU A 28 -16.44 -2.51 -3.64
C LEU A 28 -15.95 -3.53 -4.67
N ALA A 29 -15.07 -4.43 -4.28
CA ALA A 29 -14.54 -5.49 -5.11
C ALA A 29 -15.28 -6.80 -4.84
N ASP A 30 -15.56 -7.55 -5.91
CA ASP A 30 -15.91 -8.96 -5.75
C ASP A 30 -14.65 -9.75 -5.35
N LEU A 31 -14.61 -10.18 -4.09
CA LEU A 31 -13.48 -10.90 -3.51
C LEU A 31 -13.43 -12.37 -3.92
N THR A 32 -14.48 -12.91 -4.57
CA THR A 32 -14.45 -14.27 -5.12
C THR A 32 -13.34 -14.42 -6.18
N GLU A 33 -13.00 -13.31 -6.84
CA GLU A 33 -11.95 -13.23 -7.87
C GLU A 33 -10.60 -12.76 -7.32
N GLN A 34 -10.47 -12.57 -6.00
CA GLN A 34 -9.24 -12.05 -5.39
C GLN A 34 -8.00 -12.88 -5.75
N GLN A 35 -8.12 -14.21 -5.74
CA GLN A 35 -7.01 -15.10 -6.12
C GLN A 35 -6.59 -14.93 -7.58
N LYS A 36 -7.55 -14.84 -8.52
CA LYS A 36 -7.23 -14.65 -9.94
C LYS A 36 -6.54 -13.31 -10.17
N ILE A 37 -6.94 -12.28 -9.43
CA ILE A 37 -6.33 -10.96 -9.51
C ILE A 37 -4.92 -10.98 -8.95
N MET A 38 -4.69 -11.66 -7.83
CA MET A 38 -3.34 -11.85 -7.29
C MET A 38 -2.43 -12.58 -8.28
N GLN A 39 -2.89 -13.69 -8.88
CA GLN A 39 -2.14 -14.43 -9.89
C GLN A 39 -1.80 -13.56 -11.11
N ARG A 40 -2.74 -12.74 -11.57
CA ARG A 40 -2.52 -11.81 -12.69
C ARG A 40 -1.47 -10.75 -12.33
N LEU A 41 -1.56 -10.15 -11.14
CA LEU A 41 -0.60 -9.14 -10.68
C LEU A 41 0.80 -9.73 -10.48
N GLU A 42 0.88 -10.95 -9.96
CA GLU A 42 2.14 -11.67 -9.83
C GLU A 42 2.78 -11.95 -11.20
N GLY A 43 1.98 -12.34 -12.20
CA GLY A 43 2.41 -12.47 -13.59
C GLY A 43 2.89 -11.16 -14.23
N GLU A 44 2.39 -10.01 -13.74
CA GLU A 44 2.87 -8.67 -14.11
C GLU A 44 4.13 -8.23 -13.31
N GLY A 45 4.69 -9.11 -12.46
CA GLY A 45 5.87 -8.83 -11.63
C GLY A 45 5.58 -8.11 -10.31
N LEU A 46 4.31 -7.92 -9.97
CA LEU A 46 3.88 -7.22 -8.75
C LEU A 46 3.65 -8.22 -7.62
N LYS A 47 4.69 -8.49 -6.85
CA LYS A 47 4.65 -9.47 -5.75
C LYS A 47 4.14 -8.88 -4.43
N ASN A 48 4.32 -7.58 -4.24
CA ASN A 48 3.96 -6.89 -2.99
C ASN A 48 2.60 -6.22 -3.16
N VAL A 49 1.53 -6.95 -2.86
CA VAL A 49 0.16 -6.47 -3.02
C VAL A 49 -0.62 -6.69 -1.72
N ILE A 50 -1.40 -5.70 -1.32
CA ILE A 50 -2.31 -5.81 -0.18
C ILE A 50 -3.69 -5.22 -0.52
N PHE A 51 -4.75 -5.93 -0.16
CA PHE A 51 -6.13 -5.44 -0.23
C PHE A 51 -6.51 -4.79 1.08
N THR A 52 -7.13 -3.61 1.00
CA THR A 52 -7.52 -2.86 2.21
C THR A 52 -8.90 -2.25 2.08
N ASN A 53 -9.51 -2.00 3.24
CA ASN A 53 -10.64 -1.11 3.38
C ASN A 53 -10.30 -0.02 4.41
N CYS A 54 -9.84 1.14 3.95
CA CYS A 54 -9.49 2.24 4.85
C CYS A 54 -10.70 2.91 5.55
N LEU A 55 -11.93 2.61 5.15
CA LEU A 55 -13.13 3.08 5.86
C LEU A 55 -13.39 2.24 7.11
N LYS A 56 -13.09 0.94 7.03
CA LYS A 56 -13.25 -0.03 8.13
C LYS A 56 -11.93 -0.36 8.84
N ASP A 57 -10.84 0.29 8.44
CA ASP A 57 -9.46 0.00 8.88
C ASP A 57 -9.02 -1.46 8.67
N GLU A 58 -9.63 -2.15 7.69
CA GLU A 58 -9.38 -3.55 7.38
C GLU A 58 -8.04 -3.71 6.65
N ASN A 59 -7.21 -4.64 7.14
CA ASN A 59 -5.85 -4.94 6.66
C ASN A 59 -4.84 -3.77 6.67
N VAL A 60 -5.24 -2.55 7.06
CA VAL A 60 -4.36 -1.36 7.03
C VAL A 60 -3.14 -1.52 7.96
N LYS A 61 -3.31 -2.19 9.10
CA LYS A 61 -2.20 -2.44 10.06
C LYS A 61 -1.04 -3.25 9.47
N GLN A 62 -1.29 -4.06 8.43
CA GLN A 62 -0.27 -4.90 7.81
C GLN A 62 0.67 -4.09 6.90
N ILE A 63 0.29 -2.87 6.51
CA ILE A 63 1.09 -2.03 5.61
C ILE A 63 2.45 -1.67 6.21
N ILE A 64 2.49 -1.24 7.48
CA ILE A 64 3.75 -0.84 8.11
C ILE A 64 4.74 -2.02 8.21
N PRO A 65 4.35 -3.21 8.71
CA PRO A 65 5.19 -4.41 8.66
C PRO A 65 5.71 -4.73 7.26
N MET A 66 4.82 -4.77 6.25
CA MET A 66 5.22 -5.11 4.87
C MET A 66 6.20 -4.09 4.29
N VAL A 67 5.97 -2.79 4.47
CA VAL A 67 6.91 -1.76 4.01
C VAL A 67 8.24 -1.89 4.75
N THR A 68 8.24 -2.18 6.04
CA THR A 68 9.46 -2.32 6.85
C THR A 68 10.30 -3.50 6.37
N GLU A 69 9.67 -4.63 6.06
CA GLU A 69 10.32 -5.82 5.49
C GLU A 69 10.91 -5.53 4.09
N LEU A 70 10.17 -4.80 3.25
CA LEU A 70 10.64 -4.39 1.92
C LEU A 70 11.85 -3.44 1.97
N MET A 71 11.91 -2.59 2.99
CA MET A 71 13.06 -1.71 3.20
C MET A 71 14.26 -2.48 3.78
N GLY A 72 14.03 -3.38 4.73
CA GLY A 72 15.06 -4.21 5.37
C GLY A 72 15.64 -5.30 4.46
N SER A 73 14.97 -5.65 3.36
CA SER A 73 15.53 -6.53 2.32
C SER A 73 16.35 -5.77 1.27
N SER A 74 16.36 -4.43 1.31
CA SER A 74 17.08 -3.60 0.33
C SER A 74 18.44 -3.13 0.86
N PRO A 75 19.58 -3.63 0.33
CA PRO A 75 20.92 -3.35 0.86
C PRO A 75 21.32 -1.86 0.79
N ARG A 76 20.60 -1.03 0.02
CA ARG A 76 20.89 0.41 -0.12
C ARG A 76 20.41 1.26 1.05
N TYR A 77 19.43 0.78 1.83
CA TYR A 77 18.83 1.52 2.95
C TYR A 77 19.43 1.18 4.32
N HIS A 78 20.46 0.32 4.37
CA HIS A 78 21.17 -0.08 5.59
C HIS A 78 22.31 0.85 6.00
N ARG A 79 22.45 2.03 5.37
CA ARG A 79 23.54 2.96 5.63
C ARG A 79 23.08 4.12 6.52
N GLY A 80 23.13 3.92 7.84
CA GLY A 80 23.12 5.03 8.79
C GLY A 80 22.27 4.78 10.02
N GLU A 81 22.77 5.24 11.17
CA GLU A 81 22.20 5.10 12.52
C GLU A 81 20.86 5.84 12.74
N ASN A 82 20.25 6.42 11.70
CA ASN A 82 18.95 7.11 11.77
C ASN A 82 17.91 6.40 10.88
N LEU A 83 17.05 5.60 11.50
CA LEU A 83 15.99 4.79 10.86
C LEU A 83 14.69 5.60 10.63
N GLU A 84 14.79 6.85 10.18
CA GLU A 84 13.60 7.61 9.79
C GLU A 84 13.26 7.33 8.32
N TYR A 85 12.25 6.49 8.09
CA TYR A 85 11.76 6.20 6.74
C TYR A 85 10.68 7.19 6.31
N CYS A 86 10.92 7.88 5.20
CA CYS A 86 9.90 8.69 4.54
C CYS A 86 9.17 7.87 3.46
N ILE A 87 7.87 7.71 3.61
CA ILE A 87 7.00 6.95 2.68
C ILE A 87 6.15 7.93 1.87
N MET A 88 6.08 7.71 0.56
CA MET A 88 5.25 8.49 -0.35
C MET A 88 4.05 7.66 -0.81
N VAL A 89 2.84 8.22 -0.69
CA VAL A 89 1.60 7.60 -1.17
C VAL A 89 1.18 8.25 -2.49
N ILE A 90 1.21 7.49 -3.58
CA ILE A 90 0.85 7.96 -4.93
C ILE A 90 -0.35 7.20 -5.49
N GLY A 91 -1.07 7.82 -6.43
CA GLY A 91 -2.24 7.23 -7.08
C GLY A 91 -3.17 8.28 -7.67
N VAL A 92 -4.04 7.89 -8.60
CA VAL A 92 -4.98 8.80 -9.28
C VAL A 92 -5.97 9.45 -8.29
N PRO A 93 -6.69 10.53 -8.66
CA PRO A 93 -7.65 11.18 -7.77
C PRO A 93 -8.68 10.19 -7.17
N ASN A 94 -9.13 10.46 -5.94
CA ASN A 94 -10.23 9.74 -5.28
C ASN A 94 -10.04 8.23 -5.00
N VAL A 95 -8.84 7.66 -5.18
CA VAL A 95 -8.53 6.25 -4.82
C VAL A 95 -8.43 5.98 -3.31
N GLY A 96 -8.45 7.03 -2.48
CA GLY A 96 -8.40 6.91 -1.02
C GLY A 96 -7.04 7.14 -0.37
N LYS A 97 -6.13 7.88 -1.03
CA LYS A 97 -4.81 8.25 -0.48
C LYS A 97 -4.90 8.89 0.91
N SER A 98 -5.74 9.92 1.07
CA SER A 98 -5.94 10.60 2.35
C SER A 98 -6.59 9.68 3.40
N SER A 99 -7.53 8.83 2.99
CA SER A 99 -8.16 7.83 3.87
C SER A 99 -7.13 6.84 4.41
N LEU A 100 -6.20 6.38 3.56
CA LEU A 100 -5.11 5.49 3.95
C LEU A 100 -4.19 6.15 4.99
N ILE A 101 -3.73 7.37 4.74
CA ILE A 101 -2.87 8.11 5.68
C ILE A 101 -3.58 8.30 7.03
N ASN A 102 -4.86 8.68 7.01
CA ASN A 102 -5.64 8.86 8.24
C ASN A 102 -5.87 7.55 8.99
N SER A 103 -6.11 6.45 8.27
CA SER A 103 -6.27 5.12 8.85
C SER A 103 -4.97 4.67 9.53
N LEU A 104 -3.83 4.77 8.85
CA LEU A 104 -2.51 4.50 9.44
C LEU A 104 -2.27 5.35 10.70
N ARG A 105 -2.60 6.65 10.65
CA ARG A 105 -2.49 7.53 11.81
C ARG A 105 -3.32 7.06 13.00
N ARG A 106 -4.58 6.66 12.78
CA ARG A 106 -5.45 6.12 13.84
C ARG A 106 -4.88 4.83 14.43
N GLN A 107 -4.40 3.93 13.57
CA GLN A 107 -3.91 2.62 13.97
C GLN A 107 -2.59 2.67 14.74
N HIS A 108 -1.72 3.64 14.44
CA HIS A 108 -0.38 3.71 15.04
C HIS A 108 -0.20 4.80 16.10
N LEU A 109 -0.89 5.93 16.01
CA LEU A 109 -0.72 7.03 16.98
C LEU A 109 -1.73 7.01 18.13
N ARG A 110 -2.71 6.08 18.12
CA ARG A 110 -3.79 5.98 19.14
C ARG A 110 -4.49 7.31 19.46
N LYS A 111 -4.44 8.30 18.55
CA LYS A 111 -5.24 9.52 18.70
C LYS A 111 -6.67 9.16 18.35
N GLY A 112 -7.51 9.07 19.38
CA GLY A 112 -8.96 8.99 19.22
C GLY A 112 -9.43 10.11 18.29
N THR A 113 -10.33 9.77 17.36
CA THR A 113 -11.09 10.78 16.62
C THR A 113 -11.73 11.69 17.65
N GLY A 114 -11.33 12.97 17.66
CA GLY A 114 -12.05 13.99 18.41
C GLY A 114 -13.51 13.95 17.98
N ALA A 115 -14.37 13.75 18.97
CA ALA A 115 -15.81 13.94 18.85
C ALA A 115 -16.11 15.42 18.54
#